data_AF-A0A9R0TJ48-F1
#
_entry.id   AF-A0A9R0TJ48-F1
#
_cell.length_a   1.000
_cell.length_b   1.000
_cell.length_c   1.000
_cell.angle_alpha   90.00
_cell.angle_beta   90.00
_cell.angle_gamma   90.00
#
_symmetry.space_group_name_H-M   'P 1'
#
loop_
_entity.id
_entity.type
_entity.pdbx_description
1 polymer ?
#
loop_
_entity_poly.entity_id
_entity_poly.type
_entity_poly.pdbx_seq_one_letter_code
_entity_poly.pdbx_strand_id
1 'polypeptide(L)'
;MLPPRHGARAPSLQTSLSLASSEQVGSPEMQEPVSNSDQGHDSATESASSRETWPVEPEHSNAAAASSGGAVKKVEMEKDIRNGIPKLQVIRGSSRIDRVSLREIARERVDLVVEKMKVMPEEHLEEIKNELRSILEGTGGSHHIEEFLYLQKFVQGRGDLTPTMLSMAHHVQLEILVAIKTGIQAFLHPSVTIPQSHLVEVFLYKRCRNIACQSALPAEECRCNVCANRNGFCNLCMCVICNKFDFEVNTCRWVGCDFCSHWTHTDCAIRVGQIGTGQSIKSGTGHAEMLFRCQACQKTSELFGWVKDVFQQCAPGWDRDALVRELEFVCKIFRLSEDPKGRNLFRKCANLIERLRNSSPDSVNPRMILHALRGLCTSVAPSFSDAM
;
A
#
# COMPACT_ATOMS: atom_id res chain seq x y z
N MET A 1 -15.76 2.33 0.89
CA MET A 1 -16.98 2.64 0.09
C MET A 1 -16.58 2.73 -1.38
N LEU A 2 -17.49 2.45 -2.31
CA LEU A 2 -17.25 2.54 -3.77
C LEU A 2 -17.88 3.84 -4.34
N PRO A 3 -17.35 4.41 -5.44
CA PRO A 3 -17.94 5.58 -6.09
C PRO A 3 -19.29 5.26 -6.75
N PRO A 4 -20.17 6.26 -6.95
CA PRO A 4 -21.56 6.05 -7.36
C PRO A 4 -21.69 5.58 -8.82
N ARG A 5 -22.38 4.45 -9.04
CA ARG A 5 -22.73 3.95 -10.38
C ARG A 5 -24.09 4.50 -10.83
N HIS A 6 -24.16 5.08 -12.03
CA HIS A 6 -25.43 5.46 -12.65
C HIS A 6 -26.16 4.24 -13.27
N GLY A 7 -27.20 3.77 -12.58
CA GLY A 7 -28.47 3.33 -13.19
C GLY A 7 -28.56 1.99 -13.95
N ALA A 8 -28.73 0.87 -13.22
CA ALA A 8 -29.55 -0.29 -13.66
C ALA A 8 -30.02 -1.10 -12.43
N ARG A 9 -31.15 -1.82 -12.54
CA ARG A 9 -31.99 -2.32 -11.42
C ARG A 9 -32.60 -3.69 -11.79
N ALA A 10 -32.61 -4.77 -11.01
CA ALA A 10 -32.13 -5.08 -9.63
C ALA A 10 -31.66 -6.59 -9.62
N PRO A 11 -31.66 -7.43 -8.53
CA PRO A 11 -32.03 -7.24 -7.12
C PRO A 11 -31.01 -7.71 -6.04
N SER A 12 -31.24 -7.22 -4.82
CA SER A 12 -30.90 -7.76 -3.48
C SER A 12 -29.85 -8.88 -3.30
N LEU A 13 -28.73 -8.54 -2.66
CA LEU A 13 -28.12 -9.33 -1.57
C LEU A 13 -27.55 -8.35 -0.53
N GLN A 14 -28.13 -8.34 0.68
CA GLN A 14 -27.65 -7.55 1.81
C GLN A 14 -26.74 -8.42 2.69
N THR A 15 -25.45 -8.08 2.81
CA THR A 15 -24.57 -8.58 3.87
C THR A 15 -24.50 -7.56 4.99
N SER A 16 -25.55 -7.52 5.81
CA SER A 16 -25.63 -6.71 7.02
C SER A 16 -25.12 -7.51 8.22
N LEU A 17 -23.93 -7.18 8.74
CA LEU A 17 -23.53 -7.59 10.08
C LEU A 17 -24.05 -6.54 11.08
N SER A 18 -25.30 -6.73 11.51
CA SER A 18 -25.90 -5.95 12.59
C SER A 18 -25.52 -6.57 13.93
N LEU A 19 -24.80 -5.81 14.78
CA LEU A 19 -24.72 -6.11 16.20
C LEU A 19 -26.02 -5.62 16.86
N ALA A 20 -26.79 -6.54 17.41
CA ALA A 20 -28.04 -6.22 18.09
C ALA A 20 -27.79 -5.68 19.50
N SER A 21 -28.57 -4.67 19.89
CA SER A 21 -28.59 -4.11 21.24
C SER A 21 -29.39 -5.01 22.20
N SER A 22 -29.22 -4.79 23.51
CA SER A 22 -30.18 -5.24 24.53
C SER A 22 -30.60 -4.05 25.39
N GLU A 23 -31.90 -3.92 25.59
CA GLU A 23 -32.54 -2.74 26.18
C GLU A 23 -32.66 -2.86 27.70
N GLN A 24 -32.44 -1.76 28.43
CA GLN A 24 -33.48 -1.23 29.32
C GLN A 24 -33.23 0.22 29.77
N VAL A 25 -34.14 1.10 29.34
CA VAL A 25 -34.74 2.25 30.05
C VAL A 25 -33.83 3.25 30.77
N GLY A 26 -33.76 4.48 30.23
CA GLY A 26 -33.34 5.69 30.96
C GLY A 26 -32.84 6.80 30.04
N SER A 27 -33.54 7.93 29.98
CA SER A 27 -33.14 9.16 29.27
C SER A 27 -33.22 10.37 30.20
N PRO A 28 -32.61 11.52 29.88
CA PRO A 28 -31.44 11.76 29.01
C PRO A 28 -30.38 12.67 29.67
N GLU A 29 -29.10 12.56 29.30
CA GLU A 29 -28.16 13.69 29.49
C GLU A 29 -27.03 13.70 28.45
N MET A 30 -26.56 14.89 28.09
CA MET A 30 -25.60 15.11 27.01
C MET A 30 -24.15 15.01 27.53
N GLN A 31 -23.36 14.07 27.03
CA GLN A 31 -21.90 14.07 27.18
C GLN A 31 -21.21 13.68 25.88
N GLU A 32 -20.17 14.44 25.52
CA GLU A 32 -19.35 14.22 24.33
C GLU A 32 -18.41 13.01 24.50
N PRO A 33 -18.05 12.29 23.43
CA PRO A 33 -16.97 11.31 23.51
C PRO A 33 -15.62 12.02 23.56
N VAL A 34 -14.95 11.87 24.72
CA VAL A 34 -13.63 12.42 25.03
C VAL A 34 -12.57 12.00 24.00
N SER A 35 -11.71 12.96 23.62
CA SER A 35 -10.50 12.70 22.83
C SER A 35 -9.49 11.87 23.61
N ASN A 36 -9.27 10.61 23.20
CA ASN A 36 -8.09 9.86 23.63
C ASN A 36 -6.91 10.16 22.69
N SER A 37 -6.07 11.11 23.11
CA SER A 37 -4.66 11.11 22.73
C SER A 37 -3.93 10.14 23.65
N ASP A 38 -3.59 8.94 23.17
CA ASP A 38 -2.84 7.96 23.95
C ASP A 38 -1.58 7.48 23.23
N GLN A 39 -0.57 7.10 24.00
CA GLN A 39 0.77 6.78 23.50
C GLN A 39 0.92 5.30 23.18
N GLY A 40 1.55 4.97 22.05
CA GLY A 40 2.17 3.66 21.82
C GLY A 40 1.20 2.47 21.71
N HIS A 41 0.48 2.39 20.60
CA HIS A 41 -0.19 1.14 20.19
C HIS A 41 0.12 0.83 18.72
N ASP A 42 0.82 -0.28 18.48
CA ASP A 42 1.07 -0.87 17.16
C ASP A 42 -0.26 -1.20 16.49
N SER A 43 -0.73 -0.26 15.67
CA SER A 43 -2.02 -0.39 15.00
C SER A 43 -1.82 -1.28 13.77
N ALA A 44 -2.45 -2.46 13.78
CA ALA A 44 -2.35 -3.46 12.70
C ALA A 44 -2.65 -2.92 11.28
N THR A 45 -3.30 -1.75 11.17
CA THR A 45 -3.51 -0.99 9.94
C THR A 45 -2.23 -0.43 9.32
N GLU A 46 -1.21 -0.03 10.09
CA GLU A 46 0.04 0.49 9.51
C GLU A 46 0.92 -0.66 8.99
N SER A 47 1.10 -1.70 9.81
CA SER A 47 1.88 -2.92 9.50
C SER A 47 1.25 -3.83 8.42
N ALA A 48 0.00 -3.56 8.02
CA ALA A 48 -0.67 -4.27 6.92
C ALA A 48 -0.44 -3.63 5.54
N SER A 49 0.18 -2.45 5.48
CA SER A 49 0.47 -1.76 4.22
C SER A 49 1.54 -2.50 3.43
N SER A 50 1.53 -2.34 2.09
CA SER A 50 2.62 -2.85 1.24
C SER A 50 3.57 -1.74 0.76
N ARG A 51 3.52 -0.57 1.41
CA ARG A 51 4.61 0.41 1.36
C ARG A 51 5.89 -0.23 1.90
N GLU A 52 7.04 0.21 1.41
CA GLU A 52 8.31 -0.15 2.06
C GLU A 52 8.37 0.51 3.44
N THR A 53 8.77 -0.28 4.44
CA THR A 53 9.35 0.18 5.72
C THR A 53 10.75 0.77 5.55
N TRP A 54 11.26 0.84 4.31
CA TRP A 54 12.65 1.04 3.97
C TRP A 54 12.85 2.25 3.03
N PRO A 55 13.89 3.08 3.24
CA PRO A 55 14.29 4.08 2.26
C PRO A 55 14.77 3.42 0.96
N VAL A 56 14.29 3.91 -0.18
CA VAL A 56 14.81 3.56 -1.50
C VAL A 56 15.96 4.52 -1.82
N GLU A 57 17.20 4.03 -1.78
CA GLU A 57 18.34 4.69 -2.40
C GLU A 57 18.05 4.91 -3.90
N PRO A 58 18.32 6.10 -4.47
CA PRO A 58 17.95 6.41 -5.84
C PRO A 58 18.76 5.57 -6.85
N GLU A 59 18.08 4.69 -7.57
CA GLU A 59 18.71 3.84 -8.61
C GLU A 59 19.45 4.68 -9.66
N HIS A 60 20.74 4.43 -9.82
CA HIS A 60 21.54 5.02 -10.89
C HIS A 60 21.04 4.53 -12.26
N SER A 61 20.63 5.47 -13.10
CA SER A 61 20.18 5.22 -14.47
C SER A 61 21.24 4.57 -15.34
N ASN A 62 20.88 3.49 -16.02
CA ASN A 62 21.70 2.86 -17.06
C ASN A 62 22.09 3.85 -18.17
N ALA A 63 23.38 3.96 -18.46
CA ALA A 63 23.91 4.49 -19.71
C ALA A 63 25.12 3.64 -20.12
N ALA A 64 25.08 3.08 -21.33
CA ALA A 64 26.17 2.25 -21.87
C ALA A 64 26.88 2.98 -23.00
N ALA A 65 28.22 3.05 -22.97
CA ALA A 65 29.12 2.98 -24.14
C ALA A 65 30.62 3.19 -23.77
N ALA A 66 31.50 2.72 -24.66
CA ALA A 66 32.90 3.14 -24.87
C ALA A 66 34.04 2.58 -23.99
N SER A 67 34.43 1.35 -24.35
CA SER A 67 35.79 0.78 -24.47
C SER A 67 37.05 1.66 -24.25
N SER A 68 37.93 1.22 -23.33
CA SER A 68 39.42 1.14 -23.38
C SER A 68 39.91 0.88 -21.94
N GLY A 69 40.94 0.11 -21.61
CA GLY A 69 42.08 -0.46 -22.33
C GLY A 69 43.33 -0.25 -21.45
N GLY A 70 43.89 -1.28 -20.81
CA GLY A 70 45.03 -1.10 -19.89
C GLY A 70 45.37 -2.30 -19.00
N ALA A 71 46.52 -2.91 -19.25
CA ALA A 71 46.97 -4.21 -18.73
C ALA A 71 47.78 -4.17 -17.41
N VAL A 72 48.06 -5.37 -16.87
CA VAL A 72 49.14 -5.75 -15.90
C VAL A 72 49.07 -5.12 -14.49
N LYS A 73 48.94 -5.86 -13.37
CA LYS A 73 49.95 -6.83 -12.86
C LYS A 73 49.41 -7.86 -11.86
N LYS A 74 49.97 -9.07 -11.97
CA LYS A 74 49.89 -10.19 -11.02
C LYS A 74 50.96 -10.02 -9.92
N VAL A 75 50.60 -10.25 -8.66
CA VAL A 75 51.55 -10.63 -7.59
C VAL A 75 50.89 -11.70 -6.72
N GLU A 76 51.40 -12.93 -6.79
CA GLU A 76 51.19 -13.95 -5.77
C GLU A 76 52.34 -13.87 -4.77
N MET A 77 52.07 -14.05 -3.48
CA MET A 77 52.97 -14.82 -2.61
C MET A 77 52.22 -15.30 -1.36
N GLU A 78 52.02 -16.61 -1.25
CA GLU A 78 51.66 -17.26 0.01
C GLU A 78 52.87 -17.32 0.95
N LYS A 79 52.65 -17.35 2.27
CA LYS A 79 53.26 -18.37 3.14
C LYS A 79 52.69 -18.49 4.56
N ASP A 80 52.35 -19.74 4.88
CA ASP A 80 52.50 -20.46 6.15
C ASP A 80 52.03 -19.86 7.50
N ILE A 81 50.90 -20.43 7.97
CA ILE A 81 50.80 -21.30 9.15
C ILE A 81 51.63 -20.90 10.40
N ARG A 82 50.95 -20.59 11.53
CA ARG A 82 50.96 -21.47 12.74
C ARG A 82 50.00 -21.02 13.86
N ASN A 83 49.17 -21.99 14.31
CA ASN A 83 48.54 -22.18 15.62
C ASN A 83 47.90 -21.01 16.39
N GLY A 84 46.59 -21.13 16.59
CA GLY A 84 45.87 -20.52 17.71
C GLY A 84 44.49 -21.15 17.88
N ILE A 85 44.41 -22.33 18.52
CA ILE A 85 43.13 -22.96 18.89
C ILE A 85 42.64 -22.30 20.18
N PRO A 86 41.53 -21.53 20.18
CA PRO A 86 40.86 -21.17 21.42
C PRO A 86 40.10 -22.41 21.90
N LYS A 87 40.31 -22.82 23.15
CA LYS A 87 39.55 -23.90 23.80
C LYS A 87 38.06 -23.69 23.57
N LEU A 88 37.40 -24.64 22.89
CA LEU A 88 35.96 -24.86 23.03
C LEU A 88 35.69 -25.23 24.49
N GLN A 89 35.36 -24.23 25.31
CA GLN A 89 34.89 -24.45 26.66
C GLN A 89 33.52 -25.11 26.57
N VAL A 90 33.45 -26.36 27.04
CA VAL A 90 32.21 -27.12 27.15
C VAL A 90 31.36 -26.51 28.26
N ILE A 91 30.61 -25.47 27.93
CA ILE A 91 29.51 -24.99 28.76
C ILE A 91 28.33 -25.94 28.49
N ARG A 92 28.05 -26.83 29.45
CA ARG A 92 26.81 -27.60 29.48
C ARG A 92 25.63 -26.63 29.72
N GLY A 93 25.04 -26.15 28.63
CA GLY A 93 23.69 -25.59 28.61
C GLY A 93 22.79 -26.50 27.78
N SER A 94 21.85 -27.20 28.41
CA SER A 94 20.80 -27.93 27.70
C SER A 94 19.85 -26.94 26.99
N SER A 95 19.14 -27.40 25.97
CA SER A 95 18.08 -26.67 25.24
C SER A 95 18.51 -25.66 24.15
N ARG A 96 19.30 -26.10 23.16
CA ARG A 96 19.50 -25.38 21.88
C ARG A 96 19.25 -26.20 20.61
N ILE A 97 18.83 -27.47 20.74
CA ILE A 97 18.85 -28.47 19.66
C ILE A 97 17.47 -28.66 18.99
N ASP A 98 16.39 -28.14 19.58
CA ASP A 98 15.01 -28.50 19.21
C ASP A 98 14.11 -27.30 18.81
N ARG A 99 14.70 -26.13 18.53
CA ARG A 99 13.98 -24.94 18.07
C ARG A 99 14.16 -24.75 16.57
N VAL A 100 13.04 -24.64 15.84
CA VAL A 100 13.02 -24.32 14.40
C VAL A 100 13.40 -22.86 14.17
N SER A 101 14.31 -22.59 13.24
CA SER A 101 14.69 -21.23 12.82
C SER A 101 13.89 -20.72 11.61
N LEU A 102 13.82 -19.39 11.42
CA LEU A 102 13.23 -18.78 10.21
C LEU A 102 13.89 -19.28 8.91
N ARG A 103 15.22 -19.49 8.95
CA ARG A 103 15.98 -20.02 7.81
C ARG A 103 15.61 -21.47 7.48
N GLU A 104 15.33 -22.30 8.48
CA GLU A 104 14.77 -23.64 8.25
C GLU A 104 13.36 -23.56 7.65
N ILE A 105 12.47 -22.71 8.16
CA ILE A 105 11.11 -22.57 7.61
C ILE A 105 11.15 -22.15 6.13
N ALA A 106 12.01 -21.19 5.80
CA ALA A 106 12.17 -20.69 4.43
C ALA A 106 12.76 -21.75 3.48
N ARG A 107 13.75 -22.53 3.94
CA ARG A 107 14.57 -23.41 3.10
C ARG A 107 14.10 -24.86 3.05
N GLU A 108 13.71 -25.43 4.19
CA GLU A 108 13.46 -26.87 4.34
C GLU A 108 12.05 -27.27 3.89
N ARG A 109 11.91 -28.54 3.48
CA ARG A 109 10.64 -29.08 3.00
C ARG A 109 9.54 -28.96 4.06
N VAL A 110 8.31 -28.71 3.61
CA VAL A 110 7.17 -28.47 4.50
C VAL A 110 6.91 -29.65 5.45
N ASP A 111 7.05 -30.88 4.96
CA ASP A 111 6.85 -32.12 5.73
C ASP A 111 7.87 -32.32 6.86
N LEU A 112 9.10 -31.80 6.73
CA LEU A 112 10.09 -31.87 7.80
C LEU A 112 9.86 -30.80 8.88
N VAL A 113 9.45 -29.61 8.46
CA VAL A 113 9.22 -28.47 9.36
C VAL A 113 7.92 -28.62 10.16
N VAL A 114 6.86 -29.15 9.55
CA VAL A 114 5.57 -29.37 10.24
C VAL A 114 5.69 -30.37 11.40
N GLU A 115 6.46 -31.46 11.25
CA GLU A 115 6.66 -32.42 12.34
C GLU A 115 7.40 -31.82 13.53
N LYS A 116 8.37 -30.91 13.29
CA LYS A 116 8.99 -30.14 14.37
C LYS A 116 7.99 -29.18 15.03
N MET A 117 7.30 -28.36 14.24
CA MET A 117 6.40 -27.32 14.78
C MET A 117 5.18 -27.89 15.52
N LYS A 118 4.69 -29.08 15.15
CA LYS A 118 3.60 -29.78 15.85
C LYS A 118 3.87 -30.08 17.33
N VAL A 119 5.13 -30.21 17.73
CA VAL A 119 5.52 -30.52 19.12
C VAL A 119 6.11 -29.30 19.86
N MET A 120 6.19 -28.15 19.19
CA MET A 120 6.69 -26.91 19.81
C MET A 120 5.61 -26.22 20.67
N PRO A 121 5.95 -25.63 21.82
CA PRO A 121 5.04 -24.78 22.58
C PRO A 121 4.63 -23.53 21.79
N GLU A 122 3.40 -23.07 21.94
CA GLU A 122 2.86 -21.88 21.25
C GLU A 122 3.71 -20.62 21.48
N GLU A 123 4.25 -20.45 22.69
CA GLU A 123 5.20 -19.37 23.03
C GLU A 123 6.40 -19.33 22.07
N HIS A 124 6.95 -20.50 21.71
CA HIS A 124 8.08 -20.60 20.79
C HIS A 124 7.68 -20.30 19.34
N LEU A 125 6.42 -20.59 18.96
CA LEU A 125 5.90 -20.25 17.64
C LEU A 125 5.71 -18.74 17.51
N GLU A 126 5.21 -18.08 18.56
CA GLU A 126 5.07 -16.62 18.59
C GLU A 126 6.43 -15.91 18.74
N GLU A 127 7.43 -16.49 19.43
CA GLU A 127 8.82 -16.00 19.38
C GLU A 127 9.35 -15.89 17.94
N ILE A 128 9.12 -16.93 17.11
CA ILE A 128 9.55 -16.93 15.69
C ILE A 128 8.76 -15.88 14.87
N LYS A 129 7.47 -15.69 15.16
CA LYS A 129 6.66 -14.62 14.54
C LYS A 129 7.18 -13.22 14.92
N ASN A 130 7.55 -13.01 16.18
CA ASN A 130 8.20 -11.78 16.67
C ASN A 130 9.54 -11.52 15.95
N GLU A 131 10.39 -12.54 15.81
CA GLU A 131 11.68 -12.45 15.10
C GLU A 131 11.48 -11.91 13.67
N LEU A 132 10.54 -12.51 12.91
CA LEU A 132 10.26 -12.05 11.54
C LEU A 132 9.57 -10.68 11.49
N ARG A 133 8.72 -10.33 12.47
CA ARG A 133 8.15 -8.98 12.57
C ARG A 133 9.25 -7.92 12.73
N SER A 134 10.23 -8.13 13.61
CA SER A 134 11.38 -7.22 13.79
C SER A 134 12.28 -7.11 12.55
N ILE A 135 12.49 -8.22 11.82
CA ILE A 135 13.18 -8.22 10.53
C ILE A 135 12.45 -7.36 9.49
N LEU A 136 11.12 -7.48 9.40
CA LEU A 136 10.27 -6.75 8.44
C LEU A 136 10.02 -5.27 8.80
N GLU A 137 10.03 -4.95 10.11
CA GLU A 137 9.93 -3.58 10.63
C GLU A 137 11.16 -2.77 10.27
N GLY A 138 12.34 -3.38 10.39
CA GLY A 138 13.59 -2.84 9.86
C GLY A 138 14.40 -1.96 10.81
N THR A 139 14.01 -1.94 12.07
CA THR A 139 14.71 -1.25 13.18
C THR A 139 16.16 -1.71 13.36
N GLY A 140 16.54 -2.91 12.89
CA GLY A 140 17.91 -3.45 12.93
C GLY A 140 18.83 -3.06 11.76
N GLY A 141 18.45 -2.11 10.90
CA GLY A 141 19.31 -1.58 9.84
C GLY A 141 19.63 -2.58 8.72
N SER A 142 20.82 -2.45 8.10
CA SER A 142 21.18 -3.22 6.89
C SER A 142 21.15 -4.74 7.09
N HIS A 143 21.46 -5.24 8.28
CA HIS A 143 21.41 -6.67 8.59
C HIS A 143 19.98 -7.24 8.47
N HIS A 144 18.95 -6.48 8.88
CA HIS A 144 17.55 -6.91 8.74
C HIS A 144 17.12 -6.92 7.26
N ILE A 145 17.57 -5.95 6.47
CA ILE A 145 17.35 -5.92 5.01
C ILE A 145 17.98 -7.16 4.35
N GLU A 146 19.25 -7.43 4.62
CA GLU A 146 19.98 -8.56 4.06
C GLU A 146 19.35 -9.90 4.46
N GLU A 147 18.97 -10.08 5.73
CA GLU A 147 18.29 -11.30 6.19
C GLU A 147 16.92 -11.48 5.53
N PHE A 148 16.10 -10.42 5.43
CA PHE A 148 14.82 -10.50 4.76
C PHE A 148 14.95 -10.91 3.29
N LEU A 149 15.88 -10.28 2.55
CA LEU A 149 16.15 -10.62 1.15
C LEU A 149 16.66 -12.05 1.01
N TYR A 150 17.46 -12.55 1.97
CA TYR A 150 17.95 -13.92 2.00
C TYR A 150 16.82 -14.95 2.24
N LEU A 151 15.96 -14.71 3.24
CA LEU A 151 14.77 -15.53 3.51
C LEU A 151 13.81 -15.55 2.31
N GLN A 152 13.54 -14.37 1.73
CA GLN A 152 12.65 -14.23 0.59
C GLN A 152 13.20 -14.96 -0.65
N LYS A 153 14.52 -14.88 -0.90
CA LYS A 153 15.18 -15.62 -1.99
C LYS A 153 15.02 -17.13 -1.84
N PHE A 154 15.11 -17.67 -0.62
CA PHE A 154 14.81 -19.10 -0.39
C PHE A 154 13.37 -19.43 -0.73
N VAL A 155 12.39 -18.73 -0.15
CA VAL A 155 10.95 -19.01 -0.38
C VAL A 155 10.56 -18.88 -1.85
N GLN A 156 11.17 -17.95 -2.60
CA GLN A 156 10.94 -17.81 -4.05
C GLN A 156 11.58 -18.92 -4.89
N GLY A 157 12.71 -19.51 -4.45
CA GLY A 157 13.39 -20.61 -5.14
C GLY A 157 12.77 -22.00 -4.93
N ARG A 158 11.77 -22.12 -4.05
CA ARG A 158 11.16 -23.39 -3.63
C ARG A 158 10.11 -23.90 -4.62
N GLY A 159 10.49 -24.86 -5.46
CA GLY A 159 9.57 -25.54 -6.39
C GLY A 159 8.61 -26.56 -5.72
N ASP A 160 8.89 -26.98 -4.48
CA ASP A 160 8.08 -27.94 -3.72
C ASP A 160 6.83 -27.32 -3.07
N LEU A 161 6.72 -25.99 -3.01
CA LEU A 161 5.60 -25.24 -2.41
C LEU A 161 4.35 -25.25 -3.31
N THR A 162 3.87 -26.45 -3.59
CA THR A 162 2.63 -26.76 -4.32
C THR A 162 1.40 -26.54 -3.42
N PRO A 163 0.18 -26.44 -4.00
CA PRO A 163 -1.05 -26.29 -3.21
C PRO A 163 -1.23 -27.42 -2.17
N THR A 164 -0.90 -28.65 -2.55
CA THR A 164 -0.99 -29.83 -1.67
C THR A 164 0.00 -29.73 -0.51
N MET A 165 1.27 -29.40 -0.78
CA MET A 165 2.29 -29.27 0.28
C MET A 165 1.95 -28.12 1.24
N LEU A 166 1.57 -26.95 0.72
CA LEU A 166 1.18 -25.80 1.54
C LEU A 166 -0.07 -26.09 2.40
N SER A 167 -0.99 -26.93 1.91
CA SER A 167 -2.18 -27.35 2.66
C SER A 167 -1.86 -28.32 3.82
N MET A 168 -0.67 -28.92 3.85
CA MET A 168 -0.17 -29.76 4.95
C MET A 168 0.75 -29.01 5.93
N ALA A 169 1.06 -27.74 5.67
CA ALA A 169 1.93 -26.93 6.54
C ALA A 169 1.30 -26.71 7.92
N HIS A 170 2.14 -26.46 8.92
CA HIS A 170 1.65 -25.88 10.18
C HIS A 170 1.06 -24.48 9.89
N HIS A 171 0.01 -24.07 10.59
CA HIS A 171 -0.65 -22.78 10.32
C HIS A 171 0.33 -21.60 10.46
N VAL A 172 1.06 -21.52 11.58
CA VAL A 172 2.14 -20.53 11.80
C VAL A 172 3.27 -20.62 10.75
N GLN A 173 3.61 -21.83 10.28
CA GLN A 173 4.62 -21.99 9.21
C GLN A 173 4.14 -21.31 7.93
N LEU A 174 2.85 -21.44 7.62
CA LEU A 174 2.24 -20.84 6.44
C LEU A 174 2.08 -19.32 6.57
N GLU A 175 1.76 -18.81 7.76
CA GLU A 175 1.82 -17.37 8.08
C GLU A 175 3.21 -16.79 7.79
N ILE A 176 4.26 -17.44 8.31
CA ILE A 176 5.67 -17.07 8.10
C ILE A 176 6.06 -17.13 6.62
N LEU A 177 5.70 -18.19 5.90
CA LEU A 177 5.98 -18.32 4.46
C LEU A 177 5.27 -17.23 3.64
N VAL A 178 4.02 -16.88 3.98
CA VAL A 178 3.27 -15.79 3.33
C VAL A 178 3.88 -14.42 3.66
N ALA A 179 4.25 -14.17 4.91
CA ALA A 179 4.89 -12.93 5.34
C ALA A 179 6.24 -12.72 4.64
N ILE A 180 7.10 -13.74 4.60
CA ILE A 180 8.39 -13.70 3.87
C ILE A 180 8.17 -13.43 2.38
N LYS A 181 7.20 -14.12 1.75
CA LYS A 181 6.94 -13.98 0.31
C LYS A 181 6.33 -12.62 -0.06
N THR A 182 5.53 -12.03 0.81
CA THR A 182 4.77 -10.80 0.52
C THR A 182 5.42 -9.52 1.04
N GLY A 183 6.29 -9.64 2.06
CA GLY A 183 6.86 -8.53 2.81
C GLY A 183 5.89 -7.85 3.80
N ILE A 184 4.75 -8.49 4.13
CA ILE A 184 3.67 -7.88 4.91
C ILE A 184 3.66 -8.46 6.33
N GLN A 185 3.84 -7.61 7.34
CA GLN A 185 3.90 -8.01 8.75
C GLN A 185 2.55 -8.47 9.31
N ALA A 186 1.44 -7.94 8.81
CA ALA A 186 0.11 -8.22 9.38
C ALA A 186 -0.32 -9.70 9.27
N PHE A 187 0.33 -10.52 8.44
CA PHE A 187 0.16 -11.98 8.46
C PHE A 187 0.71 -12.65 9.73
N LEU A 188 1.49 -11.93 10.54
CA LEU A 188 2.13 -12.39 11.78
C LEU A 188 1.51 -11.74 13.03
N HIS A 189 0.46 -10.93 12.88
CA HIS A 189 -0.11 -10.16 13.97
C HIS A 189 -1.09 -11.02 14.81
N PRO A 190 -0.98 -11.08 16.15
CA PRO A 190 -1.80 -11.98 16.97
C PRO A 190 -3.32 -11.80 16.84
N SER A 191 -3.80 -10.59 16.51
CA SER A 191 -5.24 -10.34 16.29
C SER A 191 -5.74 -10.66 14.87
N VAL A 192 -4.86 -11.11 13.96
CA VAL A 192 -5.19 -11.37 12.55
C VAL A 192 -5.25 -12.88 12.32
N THR A 193 -6.44 -13.46 12.46
CA THR A 193 -6.68 -14.88 12.15
C THR A 193 -7.12 -15.05 10.70
N ILE A 194 -6.28 -15.68 9.87
CA ILE A 194 -6.57 -15.93 8.46
C ILE A 194 -6.74 -17.46 8.24
N PRO A 195 -7.83 -17.91 7.57
CA PRO A 195 -8.01 -19.32 7.23
C PRO A 195 -6.83 -19.88 6.42
N GLN A 196 -6.43 -21.11 6.73
CA GLN A 196 -5.32 -21.79 6.05
C GLN A 196 -5.49 -21.82 4.51
N SER A 197 -6.71 -22.06 4.02
CA SER A 197 -7.04 -21.99 2.58
C SER A 197 -6.75 -20.60 1.98
N HIS A 198 -7.08 -19.51 2.67
CA HIS A 198 -6.81 -18.15 2.21
C HIS A 198 -5.31 -17.85 2.22
N LEU A 199 -4.55 -18.32 3.21
CA LEU A 199 -3.09 -18.21 3.22
C LEU A 199 -2.45 -18.96 2.04
N VAL A 200 -2.90 -20.18 1.74
CA VAL A 200 -2.47 -20.94 0.54
C VAL A 200 -2.77 -20.17 -0.74
N GLU A 201 -3.98 -19.60 -0.87
CA GLU A 201 -4.36 -18.82 -2.05
C GLU A 201 -3.58 -17.51 -2.20
N VAL A 202 -3.28 -16.81 -1.10
CA VAL A 202 -2.40 -15.63 -1.12
C VAL A 202 -0.98 -16.03 -1.54
N PHE A 203 -0.44 -17.10 -0.97
CA PHE A 203 0.88 -17.62 -1.34
C PHE A 203 0.96 -17.97 -2.84
N LEU A 204 -0.12 -18.51 -3.40
CA LEU A 204 -0.24 -18.90 -4.81
C LEU A 204 -0.77 -17.79 -5.72
N TYR A 205 -0.86 -16.55 -5.23
CA TYR A 205 -1.32 -15.37 -6.00
C TYR A 205 -2.77 -15.44 -6.52
N LYS A 206 -3.60 -16.32 -5.95
CA LYS A 206 -5.03 -16.50 -6.26
C LYS A 206 -5.95 -15.64 -5.40
N ARG A 207 -5.44 -15.06 -4.32
CA ARG A 207 -6.16 -14.13 -3.44
C ARG A 207 -5.32 -12.89 -3.16
N CYS A 208 -6.00 -11.75 -2.99
CA CYS A 208 -5.37 -10.48 -2.68
C CYS A 208 -4.61 -10.54 -1.35
N ARG A 209 -3.33 -10.16 -1.37
CA ARG A 209 -2.46 -10.06 -0.18
C ARG A 209 -2.82 -8.91 0.78
N ASN A 210 -3.76 -8.03 0.42
CA ASN A 210 -4.34 -7.07 1.36
C ASN A 210 -5.41 -7.79 2.19
N ILE A 211 -5.14 -7.97 3.49
CA ILE A 211 -5.98 -8.68 4.45
C ILE A 211 -7.38 -8.07 4.65
N ALA A 212 -7.58 -6.78 4.31
CA ALA A 212 -8.89 -6.13 4.32
C ALA A 212 -9.65 -6.29 2.99
N CYS A 213 -8.94 -6.56 1.89
CA CYS A 213 -9.54 -6.70 0.56
C CYS A 213 -10.00 -8.14 0.28
N GLN A 214 -9.17 -9.13 0.64
CA GLN A 214 -9.41 -10.59 0.54
C GLN A 214 -9.94 -11.13 -0.79
N SER A 215 -10.01 -10.32 -1.86
CA SER A 215 -10.66 -10.70 -3.11
C SER A 215 -9.91 -11.82 -3.82
N ALA A 216 -10.65 -12.78 -4.40
CA ALA A 216 -10.09 -13.71 -5.36
C ALA A 216 -9.51 -12.94 -6.57
N LEU A 217 -8.45 -13.48 -7.19
CA LEU A 217 -7.72 -12.84 -8.28
C LEU A 217 -7.83 -13.64 -9.59
N PRO A 218 -8.09 -12.99 -10.75
CA PRO A 218 -8.39 -11.56 -10.91
C PRO A 218 -9.69 -11.09 -10.23
N ALA A 219 -9.66 -9.93 -9.59
CA ALA A 219 -10.82 -9.39 -8.89
C ALA A 219 -11.87 -8.85 -9.89
N GLU A 220 -13.16 -8.98 -9.54
CA GLU A 220 -14.30 -8.73 -10.43
C GLU A 220 -14.19 -9.45 -11.80
N GLU A 221 -13.52 -10.61 -11.84
CA GLU A 221 -13.22 -11.37 -13.07
C GLU A 221 -12.53 -10.54 -14.19
N CYS A 222 -11.76 -9.52 -13.81
CA CYS A 222 -11.17 -8.59 -14.78
C CYS A 222 -10.22 -9.29 -15.77
N ARG A 223 -10.58 -9.28 -17.06
CA ARG A 223 -9.86 -9.98 -18.14
C ARG A 223 -8.81 -9.12 -18.86
N CYS A 224 -8.39 -7.99 -18.27
CA CYS A 224 -7.41 -7.12 -18.91
C CYS A 224 -5.99 -7.71 -18.85
N ASN A 225 -5.11 -7.29 -19.77
CA ASN A 225 -3.73 -7.80 -19.85
C ASN A 225 -2.93 -7.63 -18.55
N VAL A 226 -3.20 -6.57 -17.77
CA VAL A 226 -2.56 -6.33 -16.47
C VAL A 226 -3.02 -7.35 -15.43
N CYS A 227 -4.33 -7.53 -15.27
CA CYS A 227 -4.90 -8.46 -14.29
C CYS A 227 -4.63 -9.93 -14.63
N ALA A 228 -4.60 -10.30 -15.91
CA ALA A 228 -4.36 -11.67 -16.34
C ALA A 228 -2.89 -12.12 -16.16
N ASN A 229 -1.91 -11.22 -16.33
CA ASN A 229 -0.49 -11.57 -16.39
C ASN A 229 0.35 -11.10 -15.18
N ARG A 230 -0.21 -10.30 -14.27
CA ARG A 230 0.51 -9.87 -13.05
C ARG A 230 0.07 -10.68 -11.84
N ASN A 231 0.88 -11.67 -11.50
CA ASN A 231 0.74 -12.49 -10.30
C ASN A 231 0.47 -11.63 -9.05
N GLY A 232 -0.66 -11.86 -8.40
CA GLY A 232 -1.02 -11.24 -7.12
C GLY A 232 -1.54 -9.80 -7.23
N PHE A 233 -1.64 -9.23 -8.44
CA PHE A 233 -2.18 -7.89 -8.64
C PHE A 233 -3.70 -7.86 -8.43
N CYS A 234 -4.18 -6.91 -7.62
CA CYS A 234 -5.59 -6.68 -7.38
C CYS A 234 -6.00 -5.28 -7.86
N ASN A 235 -6.78 -5.20 -8.93
CA ASN A 235 -7.29 -3.94 -9.49
C ASN A 235 -8.19 -3.14 -8.53
N LEU A 236 -8.69 -3.74 -7.45
CA LEU A 236 -9.55 -3.06 -6.47
C LEU A 236 -8.78 -2.25 -5.42
N CYS A 237 -7.51 -2.57 -5.16
CA CYS A 237 -6.74 -1.89 -4.10
C CYS A 237 -5.26 -1.64 -4.41
N MET A 238 -4.70 -2.18 -5.50
CA MET A 238 -3.29 -2.02 -5.84
C MET A 238 -3.08 -1.03 -6.99
N CYS A 239 -2.04 -0.21 -6.87
CA CYS A 239 -1.60 0.71 -7.89
C CYS A 239 -1.07 -0.03 -9.12
N VAL A 240 -1.58 0.29 -10.32
CA VAL A 240 -1.14 -0.32 -11.59
C VAL A 240 0.35 -0.08 -11.88
N ILE A 241 0.99 0.93 -11.27
CA ILE A 241 2.41 1.20 -11.49
C ILE A 241 3.29 0.35 -10.58
N CYS A 242 3.12 0.44 -9.26
CA CYS A 242 4.02 -0.19 -8.29
C CYS A 242 3.51 -1.51 -7.68
N ASN A 243 2.29 -1.95 -8.01
CA ASN A 243 1.61 -3.13 -7.42
C ASN A 243 1.48 -3.09 -5.87
N LYS A 244 1.63 -1.90 -5.26
CA LYS A 244 1.44 -1.65 -3.83
C LYS A 244 0.02 -1.13 -3.58
N PHE A 245 -0.49 -1.45 -2.40
CA PHE A 245 -1.71 -0.94 -1.79
C PHE A 245 -1.39 -0.27 -0.45
N ASP A 246 -2.32 0.56 0.01
CA ASP A 246 -2.38 1.15 1.33
C ASP A 246 -3.85 1.27 1.77
N PHE A 247 -4.13 1.94 2.89
CA PHE A 247 -5.46 2.07 3.48
C PHE A 247 -6.07 3.47 3.36
N GLU A 248 -5.46 4.38 2.59
CA GLU A 248 -6.11 5.67 2.36
C GLU A 248 -7.33 5.48 1.48
N VAL A 249 -8.44 6.01 1.94
CA VAL A 249 -9.70 6.08 1.21
C VAL A 249 -10.13 7.54 1.16
N ASN A 250 -11.07 7.87 0.27
CA ASN A 250 -11.65 9.21 0.20
C ASN A 250 -10.56 10.30 0.00
N THR A 251 -9.64 10.09 -0.96
CA THR A 251 -8.38 10.86 -1.12
C THR A 251 -8.06 11.12 -2.60
N CYS A 252 -7.43 12.26 -2.91
CA CYS A 252 -6.76 12.60 -4.16
C CYS A 252 -5.36 11.99 -4.28
N ARG A 253 -4.89 11.20 -3.30
CA ARG A 253 -3.65 10.41 -3.38
C ARG A 253 -3.77 9.20 -4.32
N TRP A 254 -4.99 8.86 -4.71
CA TRP A 254 -5.31 7.83 -5.71
C TRP A 254 -6.11 8.46 -6.87
N VAL A 255 -5.81 8.01 -8.10
CA VAL A 255 -6.57 8.36 -9.31
C VAL A 255 -7.13 7.08 -9.93
N GLY A 256 -8.45 7.06 -10.15
CA GLY A 256 -9.13 6.02 -10.91
C GLY A 256 -9.18 6.31 -12.40
N CYS A 257 -9.31 5.28 -13.23
CA CYS A 257 -9.60 5.44 -14.66
C CYS A 257 -11.07 5.16 -14.97
N ASP A 258 -11.77 6.14 -15.55
CA ASP A 258 -13.22 6.07 -15.89
C ASP A 258 -13.59 4.89 -16.81
N PHE A 259 -12.63 4.39 -17.59
CA PHE A 259 -12.86 3.38 -18.61
C PHE A 259 -12.63 1.95 -18.15
N CYS A 260 -11.81 1.73 -17.12
CA CYS A 260 -11.43 0.38 -16.69
C CYS A 260 -11.40 0.19 -15.17
N SER A 261 -11.78 1.21 -14.38
CA SER A 261 -11.83 1.18 -12.91
C SER A 261 -10.53 0.71 -12.23
N HIS A 262 -9.39 0.84 -12.91
CA HIS A 262 -8.08 0.58 -12.32
C HIS A 262 -7.57 1.84 -11.62
N TRP A 263 -6.85 1.64 -10.52
CA TRP A 263 -6.38 2.70 -9.63
C TRP A 263 -4.86 2.84 -9.67
N THR A 264 -4.38 4.07 -9.55
CA THR A 264 -2.95 4.41 -9.53
C THR A 264 -2.69 5.46 -8.46
N HIS A 265 -1.61 5.31 -7.68
CA HIS A 265 -1.15 6.37 -6.78
C HIS A 265 -0.78 7.63 -7.59
N THR A 266 -1.26 8.79 -7.15
CA THR A 266 -1.01 10.08 -7.81
C THR A 266 0.48 10.36 -7.98
N ASP A 267 1.29 10.13 -6.94
CA ASP A 267 2.75 10.28 -7.01
C ASP A 267 3.42 9.30 -7.99
N CYS A 268 2.89 8.09 -8.16
CA CYS A 268 3.41 7.15 -9.17
C CYS A 268 3.05 7.62 -10.59
N ALA A 269 1.81 8.08 -10.81
CA ALA A 269 1.36 8.56 -12.11
C ALA A 269 2.14 9.82 -12.56
N ILE A 270 2.39 10.75 -11.64
CA ILE A 270 3.24 11.93 -11.90
C ILE A 270 4.67 11.50 -12.26
N ARG A 271 5.28 10.60 -11.47
CA ARG A 271 6.68 10.15 -11.67
C ARG A 271 6.92 9.54 -13.05
N VAL A 272 5.94 8.85 -13.63
CA VAL A 272 6.05 8.23 -14.96
C VAL A 272 5.43 9.06 -16.10
N GLY A 273 5.08 10.32 -15.85
CA GLY A 273 4.51 11.22 -16.87
C GLY A 273 3.10 10.86 -17.33
N GLN A 274 2.33 10.11 -16.53
CA GLN A 274 0.94 9.77 -16.81
C GLN A 274 -0.06 10.85 -16.43
N ILE A 275 0.34 11.84 -15.64
CA ILE A 275 -0.44 13.05 -15.34
C ILE A 275 0.21 14.24 -16.03
N GLY A 276 -0.54 14.95 -16.85
CA GLY A 276 -0.04 16.12 -17.59
C GLY A 276 -1.12 16.82 -18.41
N THR A 277 -0.77 17.95 -19.00
CA THR A 277 -1.64 18.67 -19.95
C THR A 277 -1.78 17.87 -21.25
N GLY A 278 -3.00 17.74 -21.76
CA GLY A 278 -3.28 17.24 -23.11
C GLY A 278 -4.45 17.98 -23.77
N GLN A 279 -4.73 17.69 -25.04
CA GLN A 279 -5.86 18.27 -25.76
C GLN A 279 -7.11 17.39 -25.61
N SER A 280 -8.25 18.01 -25.34
CA SER A 280 -9.54 17.30 -25.33
C SER A 280 -10.05 17.08 -26.75
N ILE A 281 -10.41 15.84 -27.08
CA ILE A 281 -11.07 15.49 -28.36
C ILE A 281 -12.60 15.71 -28.28
N LYS A 282 -13.15 15.80 -27.05
CA LYS A 282 -14.61 15.92 -26.84
C LYS A 282 -15.19 17.31 -27.18
N SER A 283 -14.32 18.31 -27.25
CA SER A 283 -14.67 19.69 -27.61
C SER A 283 -14.07 20.00 -28.97
N GLY A 284 -14.89 20.40 -29.95
CA GLY A 284 -14.41 20.73 -31.31
C GLY A 284 -13.39 21.88 -31.34
N THR A 285 -13.32 22.67 -30.26
CA THR A 285 -12.19 23.54 -29.91
C THR A 285 -11.24 22.79 -28.99
N GLY A 286 -10.00 22.53 -29.45
CA GLY A 286 -8.97 21.80 -28.73
C GLY A 286 -8.42 22.56 -27.52
N HIS A 287 -9.18 22.63 -26.44
CA HIS A 287 -8.74 23.19 -25.17
C HIS A 287 -7.76 22.25 -24.47
N ALA A 288 -6.77 22.84 -23.82
CA ALA A 288 -5.87 22.14 -22.90
C ALA A 288 -6.65 21.71 -21.65
N GLU A 289 -6.50 20.45 -21.25
CA GLU A 289 -7.08 19.83 -20.06
C GLU A 289 -5.99 19.07 -19.30
N MET A 290 -6.14 18.92 -17.98
CA MET A 290 -5.27 18.02 -17.21
C MET A 290 -5.80 16.60 -17.29
N LEU A 291 -4.98 15.70 -17.81
CA LEU A 291 -5.37 14.32 -18.09
C LEU A 291 -4.51 13.32 -17.32
N PHE A 292 -5.13 12.21 -16.92
CA PHE A 292 -4.47 11.00 -16.45
C PHE A 292 -4.54 9.90 -17.52
N ARG A 293 -3.40 9.49 -18.07
CA ARG A 293 -3.31 8.33 -18.99
C ARG A 293 -3.15 7.05 -18.17
N CYS A 294 -4.16 6.18 -18.20
CA CYS A 294 -4.13 4.93 -17.44
C CYS A 294 -3.15 3.90 -18.05
N GLN A 295 -2.17 3.43 -17.28
CA GLN A 295 -1.25 2.37 -17.67
C GLN A 295 -1.93 1.08 -18.19
N ALA A 296 -3.12 0.73 -17.67
CA ALA A 296 -3.80 -0.54 -17.99
C ALA A 296 -4.55 -0.53 -19.33
N CYS A 297 -5.20 0.58 -19.69
CA CYS A 297 -6.02 0.68 -20.92
C CYS A 297 -5.58 1.78 -21.89
N GLN A 298 -4.56 2.56 -21.54
CA GLN A 298 -3.97 3.69 -22.30
C GLN A 298 -4.92 4.85 -22.64
N LYS A 299 -6.18 4.79 -22.21
CA LYS A 299 -7.17 5.87 -22.28
C LYS A 299 -6.88 6.96 -21.24
N THR A 300 -7.38 8.16 -21.51
CA THR A 300 -7.17 9.37 -20.70
C THR A 300 -8.44 9.78 -19.95
N SER A 301 -8.33 9.87 -18.63
CA SER A 301 -9.35 10.44 -17.73
C SER A 301 -9.06 11.92 -17.45
N GLU A 302 -10.11 12.71 -17.20
CA GLU A 302 -10.01 14.16 -16.95
C GLU A 302 -9.89 14.42 -15.44
N LEU A 303 -8.94 15.27 -15.01
CA LEU A 303 -8.54 15.37 -13.60
C LEU A 303 -9.22 16.48 -12.81
N PHE A 304 -9.75 17.53 -13.45
CA PHE A 304 -10.48 18.60 -12.77
C PHE A 304 -11.83 18.10 -12.26
N GLY A 305 -12.58 17.37 -13.09
CA GLY A 305 -13.80 16.66 -12.70
C GLY A 305 -13.52 15.62 -11.61
N TRP A 306 -12.50 14.78 -11.78
CA TRP A 306 -12.09 13.80 -10.76
C TRP A 306 -11.84 14.45 -9.39
N VAL A 307 -11.02 15.51 -9.33
CA VAL A 307 -10.74 16.21 -8.08
C VAL A 307 -11.99 16.88 -7.51
N LYS A 308 -12.82 17.49 -8.35
CA LYS A 308 -14.10 18.08 -7.92
C LYS A 308 -15.00 17.02 -7.26
N ASP A 309 -15.15 15.86 -7.86
CA ASP A 309 -16.04 14.80 -7.36
C ASP A 309 -15.51 14.22 -6.04
N VAL A 310 -14.19 13.97 -5.94
CA VAL A 310 -13.54 13.57 -4.67
C VAL A 310 -13.81 14.61 -3.58
N PHE A 311 -13.58 15.90 -3.84
CA PHE A 311 -13.82 16.95 -2.85
C PHE A 311 -15.30 17.12 -2.50
N GLN A 312 -16.23 16.95 -3.44
CA GLN A 312 -17.67 17.03 -3.17
C GLN A 312 -18.16 15.87 -2.29
N GLN A 313 -17.63 14.66 -2.50
CA GLN A 313 -18.07 13.46 -1.78
C GLN A 313 -17.33 13.23 -0.45
N CYS A 314 -16.03 13.59 -0.38
CA CYS A 314 -15.13 13.17 0.72
C CYS A 314 -14.88 14.27 1.74
N ALA A 315 -14.73 15.53 1.29
CA ALA A 315 -14.29 16.62 2.14
C ALA A 315 -15.19 16.99 3.33
N PRO A 316 -16.51 16.71 3.35
CA PRO A 316 -17.31 16.84 4.57
C PRO A 316 -16.85 15.96 5.74
N GLY A 317 -16.06 14.90 5.48
CA GLY A 317 -15.49 14.01 6.49
C GLY A 317 -14.00 14.21 6.76
N TRP A 318 -13.36 15.25 6.22
CA TRP A 318 -11.95 15.55 6.48
C TRP A 318 -11.79 16.57 7.62
N ASP A 319 -10.84 16.29 8.52
CA ASP A 319 -10.30 17.30 9.42
C ASP A 319 -9.39 18.31 8.68
N ARG A 320 -8.81 19.27 9.42
CA ARG A 320 -7.91 20.30 8.90
C ARG A 320 -6.66 19.72 8.23
N ASP A 321 -6.07 18.68 8.79
CA ASP A 321 -4.77 18.17 8.35
C ASP A 321 -4.94 17.18 7.20
N ALA A 322 -6.01 16.39 7.18
CA ALA A 322 -6.50 15.68 6.01
C ALA A 322 -6.76 16.65 4.86
N LEU A 323 -7.54 17.72 5.08
CA LEU A 323 -7.81 18.74 4.04
C LEU A 323 -6.52 19.37 3.49
N VAL A 324 -5.54 19.70 4.35
CA VAL A 324 -4.25 20.23 3.88
C VAL A 324 -3.51 19.20 3.01
N ARG A 325 -3.42 17.93 3.43
CA ARG A 325 -2.79 16.85 2.64
C ARG A 325 -3.45 16.69 1.27
N GLU A 326 -4.79 16.72 1.21
CA GLU A 326 -5.52 16.55 -0.04
C GLU A 326 -5.35 17.76 -0.98
N LEU A 327 -5.36 18.98 -0.44
CA LEU A 327 -5.02 20.18 -1.22
C LEU A 327 -3.59 20.13 -1.76
N GLU A 328 -2.63 19.54 -1.04
CA GLU A 328 -1.27 19.34 -1.53
C GLU A 328 -1.22 18.35 -2.71
N PHE A 329 -2.05 17.29 -2.71
CA PHE A 329 -2.18 16.41 -3.88
C PHE A 329 -2.79 17.12 -5.09
N VAL A 330 -3.79 17.98 -4.90
CA VAL A 330 -4.30 18.85 -5.99
C VAL A 330 -3.18 19.77 -6.49
N CYS A 331 -2.42 20.40 -5.60
CA CYS A 331 -1.27 21.23 -5.98
C CYS A 331 -0.19 20.44 -6.74
N LYS A 332 0.05 19.16 -6.42
CA LYS A 332 0.95 18.29 -7.19
C LYS A 332 0.41 18.02 -8.60
N ILE A 333 -0.87 17.64 -8.72
CA ILE A 333 -1.52 17.33 -10.00
C ILE A 333 -1.47 18.54 -10.95
N PHE A 334 -1.87 19.72 -10.47
CA PHE A 334 -2.07 20.90 -11.31
C PHE A 334 -0.83 21.81 -11.43
N ARG A 335 0.31 21.44 -10.83
CA ARG A 335 1.54 22.27 -10.79
C ARG A 335 2.01 22.76 -12.15
N LEU A 336 1.94 21.89 -13.17
CA LEU A 336 2.41 22.14 -14.54
C LEU A 336 1.25 22.28 -15.53
N SER A 337 0.07 22.67 -15.04
CA SER A 337 -1.14 22.78 -15.85
C SER A 337 -1.07 23.97 -16.80
N GLU A 338 -1.32 23.72 -18.09
CA GLU A 338 -1.50 24.81 -19.08
C GLU A 338 -2.98 25.21 -19.25
N ASP A 339 -3.90 24.40 -18.71
CA ASP A 339 -5.34 24.68 -18.62
C ASP A 339 -5.59 25.88 -17.70
N PRO A 340 -6.31 26.94 -18.16
CA PRO A 340 -6.73 28.04 -17.32
C PRO A 340 -7.51 27.62 -16.05
N LYS A 341 -8.35 26.58 -16.10
CA LYS A 341 -9.10 26.09 -14.93
C LYS A 341 -8.16 25.44 -13.93
N GLY A 342 -7.29 24.54 -14.40
CA GLY A 342 -6.24 23.89 -13.62
C GLY A 342 -5.29 24.87 -12.93
N ARG A 343 -4.79 25.88 -13.64
CA ARG A 343 -3.96 26.96 -13.04
C ARG A 343 -4.70 27.74 -11.96
N ASN A 344 -5.99 28.01 -12.15
CA ASN A 344 -6.80 28.69 -11.15
C ASN A 344 -7.00 27.82 -9.91
N LEU A 345 -7.26 26.52 -10.10
CA LEU A 345 -7.41 25.55 -9.02
C LEU A 345 -6.12 25.44 -8.20
N PHE A 346 -4.97 25.26 -8.86
CA PHE A 346 -3.65 25.27 -8.22
C PHE A 346 -3.44 26.48 -7.32
N ARG A 347 -3.67 27.71 -7.84
CA ARG A 347 -3.49 28.95 -7.07
C ARG A 347 -4.45 29.02 -5.87
N LYS A 348 -5.72 28.65 -6.05
CA LYS A 348 -6.70 28.63 -4.95
C LYS A 348 -6.33 27.62 -3.86
N CYS A 349 -5.84 26.44 -4.22
CA CYS A 349 -5.37 25.42 -3.29
C CYS A 349 -4.14 25.90 -2.50
N ALA A 350 -3.12 26.46 -3.18
CA ALA A 350 -1.93 27.02 -2.53
C ALA A 350 -2.30 28.10 -1.51
N ASN A 351 -3.10 29.10 -1.91
CA ASN A 351 -3.57 30.17 -1.03
C ASN A 351 -4.46 29.67 0.12
N LEU A 352 -5.11 28.50 -0.02
CA LEU A 352 -5.89 27.88 1.06
C LEU A 352 -5.00 27.13 2.05
N ILE A 353 -3.99 26.40 1.56
CA ILE A 353 -2.98 25.72 2.40
C ILE A 353 -2.25 26.73 3.31
N GLU A 354 -1.78 27.85 2.75
CA GLU A 354 -1.10 28.90 3.53
C GLU A 354 -2.01 29.46 4.63
N ARG A 355 -3.27 29.78 4.30
CA ARG A 355 -4.25 30.27 5.28
C ARG A 355 -4.54 29.23 6.36
N LEU A 356 -4.72 27.97 6.01
CA LEU A 356 -4.98 26.90 6.98
C LEU A 356 -3.80 26.67 7.92
N ARG A 357 -2.56 26.73 7.40
CA ARG A 357 -1.31 26.62 8.19
C ARG A 357 -1.12 27.81 9.14
N ASN A 358 -1.42 29.02 8.69
CA ASN A 358 -1.23 30.25 9.46
C ASN A 358 -2.41 30.59 10.40
N SER A 359 -3.52 29.86 10.32
CA SER A 359 -4.67 29.98 11.23
C SER A 359 -4.48 29.11 12.47
N SER A 360 -4.91 29.58 13.64
CA SER A 360 -5.01 28.74 14.83
C SER A 360 -5.97 27.57 14.59
N PRO A 361 -5.77 26.38 15.22
CA PRO A 361 -6.67 25.24 15.07
C PRO A 361 -8.14 25.62 15.35
N ASP A 362 -8.36 26.36 16.43
CA ASP A 362 -9.69 26.76 16.93
C ASP A 362 -10.42 27.78 16.03
N SER A 363 -9.70 28.47 15.13
CA SER A 363 -10.29 29.45 14.21
C SER A 363 -10.80 28.85 12.89
N VAL A 364 -10.49 27.57 12.60
CA VAL A 364 -10.87 26.92 11.34
C VAL A 364 -12.28 26.33 11.43
N ASN A 365 -13.29 27.18 11.26
CA ASN A 365 -14.69 26.75 11.26
C ASN A 365 -15.01 25.83 10.05
N PRO A 366 -15.75 24.72 10.21
CA PRO A 366 -16.20 23.87 9.10
C PRO A 366 -16.94 24.63 7.98
N ARG A 367 -17.63 25.73 8.29
CA ARG A 367 -18.26 26.61 7.29
C ARG A 367 -17.24 27.35 6.41
N MET A 368 -16.08 27.73 6.94
CA MET A 368 -14.98 28.33 6.18
C MET A 368 -14.39 27.32 5.19
N ILE A 369 -14.20 26.08 5.64
CA ILE A 369 -13.80 24.95 4.78
C ILE A 369 -14.85 24.79 3.66
N LEU A 370 -16.12 24.53 3.99
CA LEU A 370 -17.19 24.33 3.00
C LEU A 370 -17.33 25.50 2.01
N HIS A 371 -17.15 26.75 2.44
CA HIS A 371 -17.14 27.91 1.55
C HIS A 371 -15.92 27.90 0.60
N ALA A 372 -14.73 27.61 1.12
CA ALA A 372 -13.53 27.49 0.28
C ALA A 372 -13.66 26.35 -0.74
N LEU A 373 -14.21 25.20 -0.34
CA LEU A 373 -14.47 24.06 -1.23
C LEU A 373 -15.48 24.36 -2.33
N ARG A 374 -16.57 25.06 -2.01
CA ARG A 374 -17.51 25.60 -3.01
C ARG A 374 -16.80 26.55 -3.97
N GLY A 375 -15.92 27.42 -3.47
CA GLY A 375 -15.10 28.33 -4.27
C GLY A 375 -14.04 27.65 -5.17
N LEU A 376 -13.55 26.47 -4.79
CA LEU A 376 -12.66 25.65 -5.63
C LEU A 376 -13.40 25.09 -6.85
N CYS A 377 -14.65 24.65 -6.66
CA CYS A 377 -15.42 23.91 -7.67
C CYS A 377 -16.24 24.76 -8.65
N THR A 378 -16.34 26.09 -8.46
CA THR A 378 -17.35 26.96 -9.12
C THR A 378 -16.82 27.91 -10.19
N SER A 379 -15.50 27.96 -10.48
CA SER A 379 -14.98 28.90 -11.48
C SER A 379 -15.16 28.45 -12.93
N VAL A 380 -16.37 28.65 -13.46
CA VAL A 380 -16.51 29.29 -14.77
C VAL A 380 -16.65 30.79 -14.46
N ALA A 381 -15.81 31.64 -15.04
CA ALA A 381 -16.05 33.08 -14.95
C ALA A 381 -17.33 33.40 -15.75
N PRO A 382 -18.19 34.34 -15.31
CA PRO A 382 -19.27 34.81 -16.17
C PRO A 382 -18.66 35.29 -17.49
N SER A 383 -19.18 34.81 -18.62
CA SER A 383 -18.82 35.35 -19.92
C SER A 383 -19.18 36.84 -19.95
N PHE A 384 -18.39 37.62 -20.68
CA PHE A 384 -18.64 39.05 -20.92
C PHE A 384 -19.86 39.31 -21.83
N SER A 385 -20.90 38.48 -21.74
CA SER A 385 -22.16 38.53 -22.50
C SER A 385 -23.31 39.16 -21.72
N ASP A 386 -23.24 39.18 -20.39
CA ASP A 386 -24.37 39.56 -19.52
C ASP A 386 -24.23 41.01 -18.98
N ALA A 387 -23.51 41.85 -19.73
CA ALA A 387 -23.25 43.24 -19.41
C ALA A 387 -23.28 44.16 -20.65
N MET A 388 -24.32 44.01 -21.48
CA MET A 388 -24.83 45.04 -22.40
C MET A 388 -26.30 44.78 -22.76
#